data_AF-A0A7X1JGH2-F1
#
_entry.id   AF-A0A7X1JGH2-F1
#
_cell.length_a   1.000
_cell.length_b   1.000
_cell.length_c   1.000
_cell.angle_alpha   90.00
_cell.angle_beta   90.00
_cell.angle_gamma   90.00
#
_symmetry.space_group_name_H-M   'P 1'
#
loop_
_entity.id
_entity.type
_entity.pdbx_description
1 polymer ?
#
loop_
_entity_poly.entity_id
_entity_poly.type
_entity_poly.pdbx_seq_one_letter_code
_entity_poly.pdbx_strand_id
1 'polypeptide(L)'
;MANDSDALRARRYRAHKHGDHRLCSPDRCFGVRADNDDGDHPPAATARISDAVRDYVAALPEGTDDGARAVLAQVAVRLAAAMDGARLGPGLGVLSRELRAVVGALGEAEQPDSYAALDDLKAKRAQRRVTLLLDAFPN
;
A
#
# COMPACT_ATOMS: atom_id res chain seq x y z
N MET A 1 0.09 -10.45 -33.87
CA MET A 1 -0.61 -9.89 -32.70
C MET A 1 -2.10 -9.97 -32.99
N ALA A 2 -2.85 -10.83 -32.30
CA ALA A 2 -4.29 -10.96 -32.51
C ALA A 2 -5.00 -9.73 -31.93
N ASN A 3 -5.80 -9.04 -32.75
CA ASN A 3 -6.67 -7.96 -32.27
C ASN A 3 -7.77 -8.57 -31.40
N ASP A 4 -7.74 -8.27 -30.11
CA ASP A 4 -8.76 -8.65 -29.15
C ASP A 4 -10.11 -8.05 -29.61
N SER A 5 -11.11 -8.89 -29.89
CA SER A 5 -12.41 -8.40 -30.39
C SER A 5 -13.16 -7.59 -29.32
N ASP A 6 -13.99 -6.62 -29.75
CA ASP A 6 -14.77 -5.81 -28.81
C ASP A 6 -15.70 -6.65 -27.92
N ALA A 7 -16.17 -7.78 -28.44
CA ALA A 7 -16.95 -8.76 -27.69
C ALA A 7 -16.15 -9.40 -26.53
N LEU A 8 -14.88 -9.76 -26.77
CA LEU A 8 -13.98 -10.27 -25.72
C LEU A 8 -13.70 -9.19 -24.67
N ARG A 9 -13.49 -7.94 -25.10
CA ARG A 9 -13.26 -6.80 -24.18
C ARG A 9 -14.48 -6.58 -23.26
N ALA A 10 -15.68 -6.57 -23.81
CA ALA A 10 -16.92 -6.40 -23.03
C ALA A 10 -17.18 -7.56 -22.05
N ARG A 11 -16.81 -8.79 -22.44
CA ARG A 11 -16.90 -9.97 -21.56
C ARG A 11 -15.89 -9.89 -20.42
N ARG A 12 -14.64 -9.52 -20.70
CA ARG A 12 -13.58 -9.32 -19.69
C ARG A 12 -14.00 -8.26 -18.67
N TYR A 13 -14.55 -7.13 -19.14
CA TYR A 13 -15.02 -6.07 -18.26
C TYR A 13 -16.13 -6.54 -17.32
N ARG A 14 -17.14 -7.26 -17.82
CA ARG A 14 -18.23 -7.80 -17.00
C ARG A 14 -17.74 -8.81 -15.97
N ALA A 15 -16.91 -9.78 -16.39
CA ALA A 15 -16.32 -10.77 -15.48
C ALA A 15 -15.52 -10.09 -14.36
N HIS A 16 -14.65 -9.13 -14.73
CA HIS A 16 -13.86 -8.38 -13.77
C HIS A 16 -14.71 -7.59 -12.78
N LYS A 17 -15.79 -6.93 -13.24
CA LYS A 17 -16.72 -6.21 -12.37
C LYS A 17 -17.42 -7.11 -11.35
N HIS A 18 -17.58 -8.39 -11.66
CA HIS A 18 -18.15 -9.41 -10.77
C HIS A 18 -17.10 -10.18 -9.97
N GLY A 19 -15.81 -9.81 -10.04
CA GLY A 19 -14.71 -10.47 -9.33
C GLY A 19 -14.19 -11.74 -9.99
N ASP A 20 -14.66 -12.11 -11.18
CA ASP A 20 -14.10 -13.23 -11.96
C ASP A 20 -12.93 -12.73 -12.80
N HIS A 21 -11.72 -13.13 -12.39
CA HIS A 21 -10.47 -12.71 -13.01
C HIS A 21 -9.90 -13.72 -14.02
N ARG A 22 -10.59 -14.82 -14.33
CA ARG A 22 -10.09 -15.88 -15.22
C ARG A 22 -9.78 -15.42 -16.66
N LEU A 23 -10.42 -14.34 -17.11
CA LEU A 23 -10.23 -13.76 -18.44
C LEU A 23 -9.30 -12.54 -18.42
N CYS A 24 -8.71 -12.20 -17.27
CA CYS A 24 -7.79 -11.09 -17.17
C CYS A 24 -6.39 -11.47 -17.65
N SER A 25 -5.65 -10.49 -18.16
CA SER A 25 -4.24 -10.70 -18.52
C SER A 25 -3.43 -10.60 -17.23
N PRO A 26 -2.54 -11.57 -16.94
CA PRO A 26 -1.76 -11.60 -15.69
C PRO A 26 -0.98 -10.31 -15.46
N ASP A 27 -0.39 -9.75 -16.52
CA ASP A 27 0.45 -8.55 -16.42
C ASP A 27 -0.32 -7.26 -16.14
N ARG A 28 -1.64 -7.24 -16.41
CA ARG A 28 -2.47 -6.02 -16.37
C ARG A 28 -3.54 -6.02 -15.29
N CYS A 29 -3.83 -7.18 -14.70
CA CYS A 29 -4.85 -7.29 -13.66
C CYS A 29 -4.20 -7.58 -12.31
N PHE A 30 -4.37 -6.64 -11.38
CA PHE A 30 -3.83 -6.76 -10.03
C PHE A 30 -4.32 -8.01 -9.30
N GLY A 31 -5.58 -8.42 -9.51
CA GLY A 31 -6.15 -9.64 -8.90
C GLY A 31 -5.45 -10.92 -9.35
N VAL A 32 -5.12 -11.05 -10.65
CA VAL A 32 -4.40 -12.22 -11.18
C VAL A 32 -2.91 -12.16 -10.84
N ARG A 33 -2.31 -10.97 -10.82
CA ARG A 33 -0.89 -10.80 -10.49
C ARG A 33 -0.59 -11.19 -9.05
N ALA A 34 -1.49 -10.91 -8.11
CA ALA A 34 -1.37 -11.34 -6.72
C ALA A 34 -1.44 -12.87 -6.55
N ASP A 35 -2.21 -13.56 -7.39
CA ASP A 35 -2.33 -15.03 -7.36
C ASP A 35 -1.13 -15.76 -8.00
N ASN A 36 -0.37 -15.11 -8.89
CA ASN A 36 0.81 -15.71 -9.57
C ASN A 36 2.15 -15.27 -8.98
N ASP A 37 2.14 -14.48 -7.91
CA ASP A 37 3.36 -14.11 -7.20
C ASP A 37 3.73 -15.29 -6.25
N ASP A 38 4.23 -16.38 -6.83
CA ASP A 38 4.87 -17.51 -6.13
C ASP A 38 6.24 -17.10 -5.52
N GLY A 39 6.39 -15.84 -5.13
CA GLY A 39 7.60 -15.29 -4.54
C GLY A 39 7.71 -15.70 -3.08
N ASP A 40 8.19 -16.92 -2.81
CA ASP A 40 8.91 -17.36 -1.60
C ASP A 40 8.59 -16.58 -0.30
N HIS A 41 7.29 -16.37 -0.02
CA HIS A 41 6.83 -15.69 1.16
C HIS A 41 6.45 -16.77 2.16
N PRO A 42 7.06 -16.81 3.36
CA PRO A 42 6.64 -17.74 4.39
C PRO A 42 5.14 -17.53 4.64
N PRO A 43 4.36 -18.61 4.85
CA PRO A 43 2.93 -18.49 5.07
C PRO A 43 2.73 -17.72 6.37
N ALA A 44 2.35 -16.45 6.25
CA ALA A 44 2.11 -15.58 7.38
C ALA A 44 0.75 -15.94 8.00
N ALA A 45 0.73 -17.02 8.78
CA ALA A 45 -0.34 -17.29 9.71
C ALA A 45 -0.46 -16.09 10.66
N THR A 46 -1.59 -15.38 10.61
CA THR A 46 -1.95 -14.30 11.56
C THR A 46 -1.02 -13.10 11.66
N ALA A 47 -0.13 -12.85 10.68
CA ALA A 47 0.73 -11.67 10.74
C ALA A 47 -0.09 -10.39 10.60
N ARG A 48 0.12 -9.44 11.51
CA ARG A 48 -0.52 -8.13 11.46
C ARG A 48 0.14 -7.27 10.39
N ILE A 49 -0.65 -6.40 9.77
CA ILE A 49 -0.14 -5.42 8.79
C ILE A 49 0.91 -4.53 9.48
N SER A 50 0.69 -4.17 10.76
CA SER A 50 1.67 -3.40 11.52
C SER A 50 3.01 -4.11 11.72
N ASP A 51 3.04 -5.44 11.79
CA ASP A 51 4.28 -6.21 11.91
C ASP A 51 5.07 -6.12 10.60
N ALA A 52 4.42 -6.38 9.46
CA ALA A 52 5.04 -6.27 8.14
C ALA A 52 5.58 -4.85 7.85
N VAL A 53 4.87 -3.81 8.28
CA VAL A 53 5.31 -2.42 8.11
C VAL A 53 6.49 -2.09 9.02
N ARG A 54 6.54 -2.65 10.24
CA ARG A 54 7.70 -2.48 11.14
C ARG A 54 8.94 -3.16 10.56
N ASP A 55 8.80 -4.37 10.04
CA ASP A 55 9.90 -5.11 9.41
C ASP A 55 10.44 -4.34 8.20
N TYR A 56 9.56 -3.79 7.36
CA TYR A 56 9.96 -2.94 6.26
C TYR A 56 10.72 -1.68 6.71
N VAL A 57 10.22 -0.96 7.71
CA VAL A 57 10.89 0.24 8.25
C VAL A 57 12.25 -0.11 8.85
N ALA A 58 12.36 -1.22 9.56
CA ALA A 58 13.62 -1.68 10.16
C ALA A 58 14.67 -2.09 9.13
N ALA A 59 14.25 -2.48 7.92
CA ALA A 59 15.13 -2.81 6.82
C ALA A 59 15.64 -1.57 6.04
N LEU A 60 15.15 -0.37 6.35
CA LEU A 60 15.61 0.85 5.68
C LEU A 60 17.06 1.20 6.07
N PRO A 61 17.84 1.81 5.17
CA PRO A 61 19.25 2.16 5.43
C PRO A 61 19.45 3.02 6.68
N GLU A 62 20.57 2.82 7.39
CA GLU A 62 20.98 3.64 8.55
C GLU A 62 21.09 5.13 8.17
N GLY A 63 20.69 6.03 9.08
CA GLY A 63 20.52 7.47 8.80
C GLY A 63 19.08 7.88 8.48
N THR A 64 18.14 6.94 8.57
CA THR A 64 16.67 7.11 8.47
C THR A 64 16.04 7.71 9.72
N ASP A 65 16.79 7.81 10.82
CA ASP A 65 16.34 8.34 12.12
C ASP A 65 16.19 9.88 12.15
N ASP A 66 16.64 10.60 11.13
CA ASP A 66 16.53 12.05 11.06
C ASP A 66 15.41 12.56 10.14
N GLY A 67 14.66 13.55 10.65
CA GLY A 67 13.76 14.41 9.89
C GLY A 67 12.49 13.76 9.35
N ALA A 68 12.12 14.12 8.13
CA ALA A 68 10.89 13.73 7.44
C ALA A 68 10.65 12.21 7.35
N ARG A 69 11.72 11.42 7.29
CA ARG A 69 11.66 9.98 7.04
C ARG A 69 11.20 9.21 8.27
N ALA A 70 11.77 9.53 9.44
CA ALA A 70 11.32 9.01 10.73
C ALA A 70 9.83 9.31 10.98
N VAL A 71 9.39 10.52 10.63
CA VAL A 71 7.97 10.91 10.74
C VAL A 71 7.08 10.04 9.85
N LEU A 72 7.46 9.82 8.58
CA LEU A 72 6.70 8.96 7.69
C LEU A 72 6.68 7.49 8.14
N ALA A 73 7.79 6.98 8.66
CA ALA A 73 7.86 5.64 9.24
C ALA A 73 6.87 5.48 10.41
N GLN A 74 6.82 6.45 11.33
CA GLN A 74 5.84 6.47 12.42
C GLN A 74 4.40 6.54 11.90
N VAL A 75 4.16 7.34 10.87
CA VAL A 75 2.84 7.46 10.23
C VAL A 75 2.41 6.14 9.60
N ALA A 76 3.31 5.43 8.90
CA ALA A 76 3.04 4.13 8.30
C ALA A 76 2.64 3.09 9.36
N VAL A 77 3.40 3.01 10.46
CA VAL A 77 3.11 2.07 11.56
C VAL A 77 1.76 2.38 12.21
N ARG A 78 1.42 3.66 12.41
CA ARG A 78 0.10 4.06 12.97
C ARG A 78 -1.06 3.68 12.07
N LEU A 79 -0.93 3.89 10.75
CA LEU A 79 -1.96 3.48 9.79
C LEU A 79 -2.13 1.96 9.76
N ALA A 80 -1.02 1.21 9.73
CA ALA A 80 -1.05 -0.24 9.73
C ALA A 80 -1.71 -0.80 11.00
N ALA A 81 -1.37 -0.28 12.18
CA ALA A 81 -1.99 -0.67 13.43
C ALA A 81 -3.49 -0.33 13.47
N ALA A 82 -3.89 0.79 12.86
CA ALA A 82 -5.30 1.13 12.74
C ALA A 82 -6.05 0.11 11.86
N MET A 83 -5.44 -0.30 10.74
CA MET A 83 -6.00 -1.31 9.84
C MET A 83 -6.12 -2.70 10.51
N ASP A 84 -5.18 -3.07 11.38
CA ASP A 84 -5.25 -4.32 12.15
C ASP A 84 -6.44 -4.36 13.12
N GLY A 85 -6.83 -3.21 13.65
CA GLY A 85 -7.98 -3.07 14.55
C GLY A 85 -9.31 -2.83 13.84
N ALA A 86 -9.29 -2.35 12.59
CA ALA A 86 -10.49 -1.97 11.86
C ALA A 86 -11.30 -3.22 11.44
N ARG A 87 -12.53 -3.34 11.94
CA ARG A 87 -13.52 -4.25 11.34
C ARG A 87 -13.80 -3.78 9.91
N LEU A 88 -13.90 -4.72 8.95
CA LEU A 88 -14.14 -4.47 7.52
C LEU A 88 -15.24 -3.40 7.32
N GLY A 89 -14.82 -2.15 7.11
CA GLY A 89 -15.69 -0.98 7.11
C GLY A 89 -15.20 0.09 6.14
N PRO A 90 -16.00 1.13 5.89
CA PRO A 90 -15.70 2.13 4.86
C PRO A 90 -14.37 2.87 5.08
N GLY A 91 -13.89 2.95 6.32
CA GLY A 91 -12.59 3.53 6.68
C GLY A 91 -11.38 2.72 6.17
N LEU A 92 -11.50 1.40 6.04
CA LEU A 92 -10.38 0.52 5.65
C LEU A 92 -9.84 0.84 4.26
N GLY A 93 -10.73 1.18 3.32
CA GLY A 93 -10.32 1.60 1.97
C GLY A 93 -9.59 2.94 1.93
N VAL A 94 -9.87 3.83 2.89
CA VAL A 94 -9.17 5.12 3.00
C VAL A 94 -7.80 4.92 3.65
N LEU A 95 -7.74 4.14 4.74
CA LEU A 95 -6.51 3.81 5.45
C LEU A 95 -5.51 3.07 4.55
N SER A 96 -5.99 2.10 3.74
CA SER A 96 -5.12 1.35 2.82
C SER A 96 -4.51 2.22 1.72
N ARG A 97 -5.29 3.16 1.16
CA ARG A 97 -4.78 4.13 0.16
C ARG A 97 -3.74 5.05 0.77
N GLU A 98 -3.96 5.52 2.00
CA GLU A 98 -3.01 6.40 2.68
C GLU A 98 -1.73 5.64 3.04
N LEU A 99 -1.85 4.41 3.54
CA LEU A 99 -0.70 3.55 3.84
C LEU A 99 0.16 3.31 2.60
N ARG A 100 -0.47 3.02 1.45
CA ARG A 100 0.23 2.86 0.17
C ARG A 100 1.00 4.12 -0.23
N ALA A 101 0.41 5.30 -0.05
CA ALA A 101 1.07 6.56 -0.39
C ALA A 101 2.28 6.82 0.51
N VAL A 102 2.15 6.56 1.82
CA VAL A 102 3.23 6.77 2.80
C VAL A 102 4.38 5.78 2.58
N VAL A 103 4.09 4.49 2.40
CA VAL A 103 5.11 3.46 2.12
C VAL A 103 5.80 3.71 0.77
N GLY A 104 5.05 4.11 -0.25
CA GLY A 104 5.64 4.50 -1.54
C GLY A 104 6.63 5.66 -1.40
N ALA A 105 6.28 6.69 -0.61
CA ALA A 105 7.18 7.81 -0.35
C ALA A 105 8.44 7.41 0.44
N LEU A 106 8.36 6.42 1.33
CA LEU A 106 9.52 5.87 2.05
C LEU A 106 10.49 5.13 1.12
N GLY A 107 9.96 4.36 0.16
CA GLY A 107 10.75 3.64 -0.85
C GLY A 107 11.34 4.55 -1.93
N GLU A 108 10.64 5.60 -2.36
CA GLU A 108 11.19 6.58 -3.32
C GLU A 108 12.37 7.37 -2.74
N ALA A 109 12.36 7.64 -1.44
CA ALA A 109 13.47 8.29 -0.75
C ALA A 109 14.71 7.39 -0.57
N GLU A 110 14.61 6.10 -0.91
CA GLU A 110 15.73 5.14 -0.86
C GLU A 110 16.71 5.36 -2.01
N GLN A 111 16.27 6.05 -3.07
CA GLN A 111 17.08 6.30 -4.24
C GLN A 111 18.03 7.50 -4.02
N PRO A 112 19.36 7.30 -4.06
CA PRO A 112 20.34 8.35 -3.73
C PRO A 112 20.37 9.52 -4.71
N ASP A 113 19.87 9.35 -5.95
CA ASP A 113 19.79 10.40 -6.99
C ASP A 113 18.39 11.05 -7.09
N SER A 114 17.49 10.70 -6.18
CA SER A 114 16.17 11.30 -6.12
C SER A 114 16.27 12.74 -5.59
N TYR A 115 16.11 13.72 -6.48
CA TYR A 115 15.84 15.12 -6.11
C TYR A 115 14.56 15.28 -5.26
N ALA A 116 13.77 14.21 -5.06
CA ALA A 116 12.70 14.16 -4.09
C ALA A 116 13.26 13.76 -2.72
N ALA A 117 14.22 14.52 -2.19
CA ALA A 117 14.47 14.52 -0.76
C ALA A 117 13.11 14.74 -0.07
N LEU A 118 12.75 13.81 0.82
CA LEU A 118 11.53 13.92 1.61
C LEU A 118 11.61 15.22 2.42
N ASP A 119 10.84 16.22 1.98
CA ASP A 119 10.74 17.49 2.69
C ASP A 119 9.90 17.30 3.96
N ASP A 120 10.37 17.86 5.08
CA ASP A 120 9.70 17.95 6.36
C ASP A 120 8.25 18.43 6.24
N LEU A 121 7.98 19.33 5.28
CA LEU A 121 6.62 19.81 5.01
C LEU A 121 5.68 18.68 4.57
N LYS A 122 6.15 17.78 3.70
CA LYS A 122 5.37 16.63 3.22
C LYS A 122 5.11 15.65 4.37
N ALA A 123 6.14 15.37 5.18
CA ALA A 123 6.01 14.50 6.35
C ALA A 123 5.03 15.05 7.39
N LYS A 124 5.13 16.34 7.73
CA LYS A 124 4.19 17.03 8.64
C LYS A 124 2.76 17.02 8.09
N ARG A 125 2.58 17.18 6.78
CA ARG A 125 1.25 17.12 6.14
C ARG A 125 0.65 15.71 6.23
N ALA A 126 1.45 14.67 5.96
CA ALA A 126 1.03 13.28 6.10
C ALA A 126 0.65 12.97 7.56
N GLN A 127 1.47 13.39 8.52
CA GLN A 127 1.20 13.23 9.94
C GLN A 127 -0.12 13.88 10.37
N ARG A 128 -0.36 15.14 10.00
CA ARG A 128 -1.62 15.85 10.30
C ARG A 128 -2.82 15.14 9.67
N ARG A 129 -2.70 14.71 8.42
CA ARG A 129 -3.76 14.01 7.70
C ARG A 129 -4.11 12.68 8.36
N VAL A 130 -3.12 11.92 8.78
CA VAL A 130 -3.36 10.64 9.48
C VAL A 130 -4.01 10.85 10.83
N THR A 131 -3.60 11.86 11.61
CA THR A 131 -4.32 12.20 12.85
C THR A 131 -5.80 12.46 12.57
N LEU A 132 -6.13 13.30 11.59
CA LEU A 132 -7.54 13.58 11.23
C LEU A 132 -8.30 12.34 10.76
N LEU A 133 -7.65 11.45 10.01
CA LEU A 133 -8.27 10.21 9.54
C LEU A 133 -8.56 9.25 10.68
N LEU A 134 -7.62 9.09 11.61
CA LEU A 134 -7.79 8.23 12.78
C LEU A 134 -8.85 8.79 13.74
N ASP A 135 -8.95 10.12 13.88
CA ASP A 135 -10.00 10.77 14.66
C ASP A 135 -11.39 10.59 14.02
N ALA A 136 -11.47 10.60 12.68
CA ALA A 136 -12.71 10.42 11.93
C ALA A 136 -13.19 8.96 11.89
N PHE A 137 -12.27 8.00 12.04
CA PHE A 137 -12.53 6.57 12.03
C PHE A 137 -11.91 5.90 13.26
N PRO A 138 -12.44 6.17 14.47
CA PRO A 138 -11.95 5.53 15.68
C PRO A 138 -12.25 4.02 15.61
N ASN A 139 -11.23 3.23 15.95
CA ASN A 139 -11.32 1.77 16.06
C ASN A 139 -12.23 1.33 17.21
#